data_AF-A0A101HGX3-F1
#
_entry.id   AF-A0A101HGX3-F1
#
_cell.length_a   1.000
_cell.length_b   1.000
_cell.length_c   1.000
_cell.angle_alpha   90.00
_cell.angle_beta   90.00
_cell.angle_gamma   90.00
#
_symmetry.space_group_name_H-M   'P 1'
#
loop_
_entity.id
_entity.type
_entity.pdbx_description
1 polymer ?
#
loop_
_entity_poly.entity_id
_entity_poly.type
_entity_poly.pdbx_seq_one_letter_code
_entity_poly.pdbx_strand_id
1 'polypeptide(L)'
;YVVFSTKPMMITHKITARGVEYNEKLYEWFMLDSFYFTKRKNQNFLIIETKLRFPSSLIFLLEEDDRLPIFLLLQEYVLYKDVRKQGRLEKMNFGEYIPLEEV
;
A
#
# COMPACT_ATOMS: atom_id res chain seq x y z
N TYR A 1 9.46 14.28 29.81
CA TYR A 1 8.80 14.07 28.50
C TYR A 1 8.09 12.73 28.55
N VAL A 2 6.75 12.73 28.64
CA VAL A 2 5.94 11.51 28.56
C VAL A 2 5.54 11.35 27.09
N VAL A 3 6.16 10.39 26.42
CA VAL A 3 5.78 10.01 25.05
C VAL A 3 4.54 9.14 25.22
N PHE A 4 3.36 9.69 24.95
CA PHE A 4 2.12 8.92 24.92
C PHE A 4 2.25 7.93 23.76
N SER A 5 2.59 6.68 24.06
CA SER A 5 2.58 5.58 23.09
C SER A 5 1.11 5.21 22.87
N THR A 6 0.41 6.02 22.09
CA THR A 6 -0.92 5.65 21.57
C THR A 6 -0.71 4.35 20.82
N LYS A 7 -1.35 3.26 21.26
CA LYS A 7 -1.34 1.99 20.54
C LYS A 7 -1.64 2.31 19.08
N PRO A 8 -0.81 1.84 18.11
CA PRO A 8 -1.06 2.09 16.71
C PRO A 8 -2.48 1.64 16.42
N MET A 9 -3.29 2.56 15.90
CA MET A 9 -4.67 2.27 15.54
C MET A 9 -4.62 1.16 14.49
N MET A 10 -5.12 -0.03 14.81
CA MET A 10 -5.22 -1.12 13.83
C MET A 10 -6.32 -0.72 12.85
N ILE A 11 -5.93 -0.04 11.78
CA ILE A 11 -6.86 0.37 10.74
C ILE A 11 -7.19 -0.89 9.93
N THR A 12 -8.39 -1.44 10.12
CA THR A 12 -8.87 -2.59 9.35
C THR A 12 -9.26 -2.09 7.97
N HIS A 13 -8.35 -2.22 7.01
CA HIS A 13 -8.60 -1.87 5.63
C HIS A 13 -9.33 -3.02 4.93
N LYS A 14 -10.58 -2.78 4.51
CA LYS A 14 -11.39 -3.80 3.87
C LYS A 14 -11.29 -3.68 2.36
N ILE A 15 -10.82 -4.75 1.72
CA ILE A 15 -10.94 -4.91 0.27
C ILE A 15 -12.36 -5.45 0.02
N THR A 16 -13.18 -4.68 -0.68
CA THR A 16 -14.54 -5.07 -1.06
C THR A 16 -14.62 -5.27 -2.57
N ALA A 17 -15.63 -5.99 -3.06
CA ALA A 17 -15.84 -6.22 -4.49
C ALA A 17 -15.93 -4.90 -5.31
N ARG A 18 -16.28 -3.79 -4.66
CA ARG A 18 -16.45 -2.47 -5.30
C ARG A 18 -15.19 -1.59 -5.25
N GLY A 19 -14.25 -1.88 -4.35
CA GLY A 19 -13.08 -1.06 -4.15
C GLY A 19 -12.36 -1.29 -2.82
N VAL A 20 -11.42 -0.41 -2.52
CA VAL A 20 -10.59 -0.46 -1.31
C VAL A 20 -11.11 0.56 -0.30
N GLU A 21 -11.43 0.10 0.91
CA GLU A 21 -11.82 0.99 2.01
C GLU A 21 -10.57 1.46 2.78
N TYR A 22 -10.35 2.77 2.76
CA TYR A 22 -9.23 3.42 3.43
C TYR A 22 -9.72 4.56 4.32
N ASN A 23 -9.49 4.45 5.65
CA ASN A 23 -9.92 5.44 6.65
C ASN A 23 -11.41 5.80 6.49
N GLU A 24 -12.28 4.79 6.50
CA GLU A 24 -13.75 4.95 6.40
C GLU A 24 -14.23 5.58 5.07
N LYS A 25 -13.37 5.64 4.05
CA LYS A 25 -13.71 6.07 2.69
C LYS A 25 -13.53 4.92 1.71
N LEU A 26 -14.54 4.71 0.87
CA LEU A 26 -14.49 3.76 -0.23
C LEU A 26 -13.81 4.40 -1.45
N TYR A 27 -12.70 3.83 -1.88
CA TYR A 27 -12.05 4.14 -3.16
C TYR A 27 -12.42 3.05 -4.17
N GLU A 28 -13.26 3.40 -5.14
CA GLU A 28 -13.68 2.47 -6.18
C GLU A 28 -12.50 2.09 -7.08
N TRP A 29 -12.51 0.90 -7.66
CA TRP A 29 -11.43 0.39 -8.52
C TRP A 29 -11.04 1.35 -9.65
N PHE A 30 -12.01 2.06 -10.25
CA PHE A 30 -11.73 3.02 -11.32
C PHE A 30 -10.88 4.22 -10.86
N MET A 31 -10.92 4.55 -9.56
CA MET A 31 -10.14 5.63 -8.96
C MET A 31 -8.72 5.20 -8.65
N LEU A 32 -8.45 3.89 -8.62
CA LEU A 32 -7.12 3.33 -8.41
C LEU A 32 -6.43 3.21 -9.78
N ASP A 33 -5.12 3.44 -9.78
CA ASP A 33 -4.30 3.39 -10.99
C ASP A 33 -3.45 2.14 -11.00
N SER A 34 -2.54 2.05 -10.03
CA SER A 34 -1.54 1.01 -9.94
C SER A 34 -1.20 0.73 -8.47
N PHE A 35 -0.64 -0.43 -8.15
CA PHE A 35 -0.17 -0.71 -6.80
C PHE A 35 1.23 -1.35 -6.79
N TYR A 36 1.98 -1.17 -5.71
CA TYR A 36 3.29 -1.77 -5.52
C TYR A 36 3.59 -2.03 -4.04
N PHE A 37 4.50 -2.96 -3.78
CA PHE A 37 4.98 -3.24 -2.43
C PHE A 37 6.33 -2.60 -2.18
N THR A 38 6.57 -2.20 -0.94
CA THR A 38 7.86 -1.70 -0.49
C THR A 38 8.15 -2.25 0.91
N LYS A 39 9.42 -2.52 1.19
CA LYS A 39 9.88 -3.04 2.49
C LYS A 39 10.76 -1.99 3.16
N ARG A 40 10.52 -1.75 4.45
CA ARG A 40 11.39 -0.90 5.26
C ARG A 40 11.64 -1.51 6.63
N LYS A 41 12.92 -1.78 6.92
CA LYS A 41 13.51 -2.24 8.20
C LYS A 41 12.98 -3.55 8.80
N ASN A 42 11.68 -3.82 8.79
CA ASN A 42 11.06 -5.13 8.99
C ASN A 42 9.54 -5.10 8.69
N GLN A 43 9.07 -4.07 8.00
CA GLN A 43 7.66 -3.79 7.81
C GLN A 43 7.37 -3.65 6.33
N ASN A 44 6.28 -4.27 5.92
CA ASN A 44 5.84 -4.25 4.54
C ASN A 44 4.81 -3.15 4.38
N PHE A 45 4.91 -2.43 3.28
CA PHE A 45 3.93 -1.45 2.91
C PHE A 45 3.39 -1.79 1.54
N LEU A 46 2.08 -1.69 1.42
CA LEU A 46 1.39 -1.68 0.15
C LEU A 46 1.05 -0.24 -0.18
N ILE A 47 1.48 0.21 -1.35
CA ILE A 47 1.19 1.54 -1.84
C ILE A 47 0.29 1.39 -3.04
N ILE A 48 -0.90 1.99 -2.96
CA ILE A 48 -1.88 2.02 -4.04
C ILE A 48 -1.94 3.45 -4.56
N GLU A 49 -1.55 3.69 -5.79
CA GLU A 49 -1.71 4.98 -6.45
C GLU A 49 -3.16 5.18 -6.89
N THR A 50 -3.65 6.39 -6.68
CA THR A 50 -4.97 6.80 -7.14
C THR A 50 -4.82 7.80 -8.28
N LYS A 51 -5.83 7.85 -9.15
CA LYS A 51 -5.95 8.88 -10.19
C LYS A 51 -6.46 10.21 -9.64
N LEU A 52 -6.68 10.30 -8.32
CA LEU A 52 -7.21 11.48 -7.65
C LEU A 52 -6.10 12.50 -7.41
N ARG A 53 -6.49 13.78 -7.42
CA ARG A 53 -5.55 14.88 -7.15
C ARG A 53 -5.07 14.88 -5.70
N PHE A 54 -5.87 14.36 -4.77
CA PHE A 54 -5.52 14.15 -3.38
C PHE A 54 -6.48 13.13 -2.72
N PRO A 55 -6.00 12.12 -1.97
CA PRO A 55 -4.61 11.69 -1.85
C PRO A 55 -4.14 10.91 -3.09
N SER A 56 -2.97 11.24 -3.63
CA SER A 56 -2.41 10.60 -4.83
C SER A 56 -1.97 9.14 -4.61
N SER A 57 -1.72 8.75 -3.37
CA SER A 57 -1.38 7.38 -3.02
C SER A 57 -1.93 7.04 -1.63
N LEU A 58 -2.40 5.81 -1.48
CA LEU A 58 -2.86 5.21 -0.25
C LEU A 58 -1.77 4.25 0.24
N ILE A 59 -1.38 4.37 1.50
CA ILE A 59 -0.29 3.59 2.08
C ILE A 59 -0.88 2.68 3.14
N PHE A 60 -0.66 1.39 2.99
CA PHE A 60 -1.15 0.35 3.87
C PHE A 60 0.03 -0.32 4.53
N LEU A 61 -0.06 -0.51 5.85
CA LEU A 61 0.88 -1.31 6.61
C LEU A 61 0.45 -2.77 6.52
N LEU A 62 1.37 -3.65 6.18
CA LEU A 62 1.11 -5.08 6.04
C LEU A 62 2.05 -5.88 6.93
N GLU A 63 1.52 -6.94 7.51
CA GLU A 63 2.33 -8.02 8.05
C GLU A 63 2.89 -8.89 6.91
N GLU A 64 3.87 -9.75 7.20
CA GLU A 64 4.52 -10.56 6.16
C GLU A 64 3.63 -11.69 5.64
N ASP A 65 2.74 -12.21 6.48
CA ASP A 65 1.78 -13.29 6.15
C ASP A 65 0.67 -12.82 5.20
N ASP A 66 0.15 -11.60 5.39
CA ASP A 66 -0.94 -11.03 4.60
C ASP A 66 -0.54 -10.55 3.20
N ARG A 67 0.77 -10.51 2.86
CA ARG A 67 1.24 -9.95 1.59
C ARG A 67 0.71 -10.73 0.38
N LEU A 68 0.86 -12.04 0.40
CA LEU A 68 0.45 -12.96 -0.68
C LEU A 68 -1.06 -12.93 -0.96
N PRO A 69 -1.97 -13.10 0.03
CA PRO A 69 -3.40 -13.07 -0.25
C PRO A 69 -3.86 -11.70 -0.77
N ILE A 70 -3.28 -10.60 -0.28
CA ILE A 70 -3.61 -9.25 -0.72
C ILE A 70 -3.11 -8.99 -2.15
N PHE A 71 -1.92 -9.48 -2.49
CA PHE A 71 -1.40 -9.40 -3.86
C PHE A 71 -2.30 -10.09 -4.86
N LEU A 72 -2.71 -11.33 -4.58
CA LEU A 72 -3.60 -12.10 -5.45
C LEU A 72 -4.94 -11.37 -5.65
N LEU A 73 -5.53 -10.86 -4.56
CA LEU A 73 -6.76 -10.08 -4.61
C LEU A 73 -6.62 -8.82 -5.45
N LEU A 74 -5.56 -8.03 -5.26
CA LEU A 74 -5.36 -6.76 -5.97
C LEU A 74 -5.01 -6.94 -7.45
N GLN A 75 -4.26 -8.00 -7.79
CA GLN A 75 -3.85 -8.28 -9.16
C GLN A 75 -5.04 -8.52 -10.09
N GLU A 76 -6.18 -9.01 -9.59
CA GLU A 76 -7.40 -9.18 -10.39
C GLU A 76 -8.04 -7.85 -10.82
N TYR A 77 -7.80 -6.76 -10.08
CA TYR A 77 -8.49 -5.48 -10.30
C TYR A 77 -7.57 -4.33 -10.74
N VAL A 78 -6.30 -4.33 -10.32
CA VAL A 78 -5.36 -3.21 -10.50
C VAL A 78 -4.02 -3.74 -11.02
N LEU A 79 -3.34 -2.95 -11.85
CA LEU A 79 -2.03 -3.33 -12.38
C LEU A 79 -0.93 -3.16 -11.32
N TYR A 80 -0.02 -4.14 -11.27
CA TYR A 80 1.16 -4.05 -10.46
C TYR A 80 2.19 -3.11 -11.11
N LYS A 81 2.58 -2.05 -10.40
CA LYS A 81 3.55 -1.08 -10.90
C LYS A 81 4.97 -1.56 -10.64
N ASP A 82 5.75 -1.64 -11.71
CA ASP A 82 7.18 -1.85 -11.60
C ASP A 82 7.90 -0.51 -11.38
N VAL A 83 8.35 -0.26 -10.14
CA VAL A 83 9.13 0.95 -9.78
C VAL A 83 10.61 0.63 -9.57
N ARG A 84 11.20 -0.22 -10.42
CA ARG A 84 12.65 -0.57 -10.40
C ARG A 84 13.60 0.64 -10.39
N LYS A 85 13.16 1.81 -10.85
CA LYS A 85 13.92 3.08 -10.81
C LYS A 85 13.35 4.06 -9.77
N GLN A 86 13.46 3.74 -8.48
CA GLN A 86 13.19 4.72 -7.43
C GLN A 86 14.33 5.74 -7.30
N GLY A 87 14.01 7.04 -7.27
CA GLY A 87 14.97 8.08 -6.91
C GLY A 87 15.43 7.95 -5.45
N ARG A 88 16.60 8.50 -5.09
CA ARG A 88 17.13 8.47 -3.71
C ARG A 88 16.14 9.03 -2.67
N LEU A 89 15.32 10.01 -3.05
CA LEU A 89 14.29 10.63 -2.20
C LEU A 89 13.07 9.71 -2.00
N GLU A 90 12.64 9.00 -3.03
CA GLU A 90 11.56 8.02 -2.94
C GLU A 90 11.97 6.83 -2.09
N LYS A 91 13.21 6.34 -2.27
CA LYS A 91 13.75 5.24 -1.47
C LYS A 91 13.82 5.59 0.03
N MET A 92 14.03 6.87 0.35
CA MET A 92 14.07 7.35 1.74
C MET A 92 12.67 7.54 2.36
N ASN A 93 11.67 7.91 1.57
CA ASN A 93 10.28 8.10 2.02
C ASN A 93 9.51 6.77 2.09
N PHE A 94 9.55 5.98 1.02
CA PHE A 94 8.71 4.80 0.83
C PHE A 94 9.44 3.48 1.13
N GLY A 95 10.77 3.46 1.25
CA GLY A 95 11.54 2.23 1.50
C GLY A 95 12.04 1.57 0.20
N GLU A 96 12.50 0.33 0.31
CA GLU A 96 13.01 -0.41 -0.85
C GLU A 96 11.85 -1.10 -1.56
N TYR A 97 11.66 -0.77 -2.84
CA TYR A 97 10.72 -1.45 -3.71
C TYR A 97 10.98 -2.97 -3.72
N ILE A 98 9.91 -3.74 -3.56
CA ILE A 98 9.94 -5.20 -3.72
C ILE A 98 9.49 -5.48 -5.16
N PRO A 99 10.34 -6.07 -6.02
CA PRO A 99 9.93 -6.46 -7.36
C PRO A 99 8.90 -7.61 -7.32
N LEU A 100 8.07 -7.72 -8.36
CA LEU A 100 7.05 -8.76 -8.52
C LEU A 100 7.60 -10.19 -8.31
N GLU A 101 8.88 -10.41 -8.66
CA GLU A 101 9.58 -11.70 -8.52
C GLU A 101 9.87 -12.10 -7.06
N GLU A 102 9.79 -11.17 -6.10
CA GLU A 102 10.03 -11.39 -4.67
C GLU A 102 8.78 -11.27 -3.78
N VAL A 103 7.58 -11.13 -4.39
CA VAL A 103 6.30 -10.96 -3.68
C VAL A 103 5.75 -12.28 -3.18
#